data_AF-A0A946VT56-F1
#
_entry.id   AF-A0A946VT56-F1
#
_cell.length_a   1.000
_cell.length_b   1.000
_cell.length_c   1.000
_cell.angle_alpha   90.00
_cell.angle_beta   90.00
_cell.angle_gamma   90.00
#
_symmetry.space_group_name_H-M   'P 1'
#
loop_
_entity.id
_entity.type
_entity.pdbx_description
1 polymer ?
#
loop_
_entity_poly.entity_id
_entity_poly.type
_entity_poly.pdbx_seq_one_letter_code
_entity_poly.pdbx_strand_id
1 'polypeptide(L)'
;MIQLQLFKRYCVTMTVAFLATGVSLAATAQQARQEQQLPLPLEEVRMFTQALDRIRASYVEPVDDEVLLENAIRGMLAGLDPHSSYLAATEYDNLQETTTGEFGGLGIEVGQENSYIRVIS
;
A
#
# COMPACT_ATOMS: atom_id res chain seq x y z
N MET A 1 62.16 6.12 -14.11
CA MET A 1 61.51 5.64 -12.87
C MET A 1 60.64 6.70 -12.16
N ILE A 2 60.99 8.00 -12.21
CA ILE A 2 60.27 9.08 -11.50
C ILE A 2 58.94 9.48 -12.19
N GLN A 3 58.88 9.47 -13.52
CA GLN A 3 57.66 9.86 -14.27
C GLN A 3 56.44 8.94 -14.03
N LEU A 4 56.66 7.66 -13.75
CA LEU A 4 55.58 6.70 -13.48
C LEU A 4 54.94 6.92 -12.09
N GLN A 5 55.73 7.41 -11.13
CA GLN A 5 55.26 7.69 -9.76
C GLN A 5 54.39 8.96 -9.70
N LEU A 6 54.71 9.97 -10.53
CA LEU A 6 53.88 11.19 -10.68
C LEU A 6 52.55 10.91 -11.37
N PHE A 7 52.54 10.07 -12.42
CA PHE A 7 51.30 9.68 -13.12
C PHE A 7 50.33 8.91 -12.19
N LYS A 8 50.88 8.02 -11.34
CA LYS A 8 50.08 7.26 -10.37
C LYS A 8 49.45 8.16 -9.29
N ARG A 9 50.17 9.19 -8.82
CA ARG A 9 49.64 10.18 -7.87
C ARG A 9 48.53 11.05 -8.48
N TYR A 10 48.68 11.46 -9.75
CA TYR A 10 47.69 12.28 -10.44
C TYR A 10 46.37 11.52 -10.69
N CYS A 11 46.46 10.22 -11.01
CA CYS A 11 45.30 9.36 -11.24
C CYS A 11 44.51 9.10 -9.94
N VAL A 12 45.20 8.94 -8.80
CA VAL A 12 44.55 8.80 -7.47
C VAL A 12 43.84 10.09 -7.05
N THR A 13 44.44 11.27 -7.29
CA THR A 13 43.77 12.53 -6.96
C THR A 13 42.55 12.81 -7.84
N MET A 14 42.59 12.39 -9.11
CA MET A 14 41.47 12.59 -10.05
C MET A 14 40.27 11.67 -9.73
N THR A 15 40.53 10.44 -9.28
CA THR A 15 39.46 9.49 -8.89
C THR A 15 38.77 9.89 -7.59
N VAL A 16 39.51 10.39 -6.60
CA VAL A 16 38.94 10.88 -5.34
C VAL A 16 38.08 12.13 -5.55
N ALA A 17 38.50 13.04 -6.44
CA ALA A 17 37.72 14.23 -6.77
C ALA A 17 36.38 13.89 -7.46
N PHE A 18 36.35 12.87 -8.32
CA PHE A 18 35.14 12.40 -8.99
C PHE A 18 34.17 11.67 -8.04
N LEU A 19 34.71 10.95 -7.05
CA LEU A 19 33.91 10.31 -6.02
C LEU A 19 33.24 11.35 -5.10
N ALA A 20 33.96 12.41 -4.72
CA ALA A 20 33.47 13.45 -3.84
C ALA A 20 32.34 14.29 -4.47
N THR A 21 32.42 14.60 -5.77
CA THR A 21 31.33 15.31 -6.47
C THR A 21 30.09 14.44 -6.68
N GLY A 22 30.26 13.13 -6.92
CA GLY A 22 29.15 12.19 -7.05
C GLY A 22 28.31 12.03 -5.77
N VAL A 23 28.97 12.03 -4.60
CA VAL A 23 28.28 11.93 -3.29
C VAL A 23 27.44 13.17 -2.99
N SER A 24 27.93 14.36 -3.33
CA SER A 24 27.18 15.62 -3.14
C SER A 24 25.92 15.69 -4.02
N LEU A 25 25.96 15.13 -5.24
CA LEU A 25 24.81 15.10 -6.14
C LEU A 25 23.73 14.08 -5.69
N ALA A 26 24.15 12.98 -5.07
CA ALA A 26 23.24 12.00 -4.48
C ALA A 26 22.54 12.55 -3.22
N ALA A 27 23.25 13.36 -2.42
CA ALA A 27 22.68 13.98 -1.23
C ALA A 27 21.59 15.00 -1.55
N THR A 28 21.77 15.82 -2.60
CA THR A 28 20.75 16.79 -3.03
C THR A 28 19.51 16.14 -3.63
N ALA A 29 19.68 15.01 -4.34
CA ALA A 29 18.56 14.22 -4.84
C ALA A 29 17.71 13.59 -3.72
N GLN A 30 18.34 13.24 -2.59
CA GLN A 30 17.64 12.70 -1.42
C GLN A 30 16.82 13.79 -0.69
N GLN A 31 17.34 15.02 -0.58
CA GLN A 31 16.63 16.14 0.07
C GLN A 31 15.37 16.56 -0.69
N ALA A 32 15.41 16.58 -2.03
CA ALA A 32 14.23 16.92 -2.84
C ALA A 32 13.07 15.92 -2.67
N ARG A 33 13.36 14.67 -2.27
CA ARG A 33 12.34 13.63 -2.03
C ARG A 33 11.63 13.81 -0.68
N GLN A 34 12.24 14.52 0.25
CA GLN A 34 11.74 14.68 1.62
C GLN A 34 10.69 15.80 1.74
N GLU A 35 10.71 16.78 0.82
CA GLU A 35 9.73 17.89 0.79
C GLU A 35 8.37 17.50 0.19
N GLN A 36 8.25 16.31 -0.42
CA GLN A 36 7.00 15.84 -1.03
C GLN A 36 6.03 15.17 -0.05
N GLN A 37 6.43 14.96 1.21
CA GLN A 37 5.51 14.54 2.26
C GLN A 37 4.81 15.78 2.82
N LEU A 38 3.59 16.03 2.33
CA LEU A 38 2.72 17.00 3.00
C LEU A 38 2.62 16.61 4.49
N PRO A 39 2.80 17.57 5.42
CA PRO A 39 2.63 17.29 6.83
C PRO A 39 1.21 16.79 7.09
N LEU A 40 1.07 15.75 7.90
CA LEU A 40 -0.25 15.24 8.26
C LEU A 40 -1.09 16.35 8.90
N PRO A 41 -2.36 16.49 8.52
CA PRO A 41 -3.27 17.46 9.12
C PRO A 41 -3.62 17.03 10.56
N LEU A 42 -2.83 17.51 11.54
CA LEU A 42 -2.87 17.01 12.92
C LEU A 42 -4.20 17.31 13.64
N GLU A 43 -4.87 18.40 13.26
CA GLU A 43 -6.15 18.79 13.86
C GLU A 43 -7.26 17.84 13.40
N GLU A 44 -7.31 17.56 12.10
CA GLU A 44 -8.26 16.67 11.45
C GLU A 44 -8.08 15.22 11.91
N VAL A 45 -6.83 14.77 12.04
CA VAL A 45 -6.53 13.45 12.62
C VAL A 45 -7.04 13.37 14.06
N ARG A 46 -6.84 14.43 14.86
CA ARG A 46 -7.35 14.47 16.24
C ARG A 46 -8.88 14.48 16.29
N MET A 47 -9.55 15.19 15.39
CA MET A 47 -11.02 15.15 15.29
C MET A 47 -11.52 13.74 14.95
N PHE A 48 -10.85 13.06 14.01
CA PHE A 48 -11.17 11.69 13.65
C PHE A 48 -11.02 10.72 14.83
N THR A 49 -9.91 10.79 15.57
CA THR A 49 -9.72 9.91 16.74
C THR A 49 -10.76 10.16 17.83
N GLN A 50 -11.16 11.41 18.07
CA GLN A 50 -12.22 11.73 19.03
C GLN A 50 -13.57 11.16 18.62
N ALA A 51 -13.91 11.22 17.33
CA ALA A 51 -15.14 10.63 16.82
C ALA A 51 -15.13 9.10 17.00
N LEU A 52 -14.02 8.44 16.66
CA LEU A 52 -13.85 7.00 16.84
C LEU A 52 -13.99 6.59 18.31
N ASP A 53 -13.31 7.30 19.23
CA ASP A 53 -13.40 7.07 20.66
C ASP A 53 -14.84 7.24 21.19
N ARG A 54 -15.56 8.26 20.70
CA ARG A 54 -16.95 8.51 21.08
C ARG A 54 -17.86 7.38 20.62
N ILE A 55 -17.68 6.88 19.40
CA ILE A 55 -18.46 5.74 18.87
C ILE A 55 -18.22 4.52 19.76
N ARG A 56 -16.95 4.15 19.99
CA ARG A 56 -16.60 3.00 20.83
C ARG A 56 -17.18 3.08 22.24
N ALA A 57 -17.17 4.26 22.85
CA ALA A 57 -17.66 4.44 24.22
C ALA A 57 -19.19 4.55 24.35
N SER A 58 -19.90 4.89 23.27
CA SER A 58 -21.34 5.20 23.32
C SER A 58 -22.21 4.19 22.58
N TYR A 59 -21.60 3.29 21.82
CA TYR A 59 -22.34 2.28 21.07
C TYR A 59 -22.87 1.20 22.02
N VAL A 60 -24.05 0.67 21.67
CA VAL A 60 -24.82 -0.25 22.53
C VAL A 60 -24.15 -1.62 22.63
N GLU A 61 -23.42 -2.01 21.59
CA GLU A 61 -22.73 -3.30 21.48
C GLU A 61 -21.21 -3.09 21.41
N PRO A 62 -20.39 -4.01 21.93
CA PRO A 62 -18.95 -3.96 21.68
C PRO A 62 -18.68 -4.22 20.19
N VAL A 63 -17.98 -3.31 19.54
CA VAL A 63 -17.54 -3.44 18.14
C VAL A 63 -16.00 -3.47 18.12
N ASP A 64 -15.44 -4.29 17.25
CA ASP A 64 -13.99 -4.38 17.05
C ASP A 64 -13.44 -3.11 16.39
N ASP A 65 -12.25 -2.68 16.82
CA ASP A 65 -11.55 -1.52 16.28
C ASP A 65 -11.20 -1.73 14.79
N GLU A 66 -10.89 -2.97 14.39
CA GLU A 66 -10.62 -3.32 12.98
C GLU A 66 -11.85 -3.07 12.10
N VAL A 67 -13.01 -3.53 12.54
CA VAL A 67 -14.29 -3.33 11.84
C VAL A 67 -14.63 -1.84 11.74
N LEU A 68 -14.42 -1.06 12.80
CA LEU A 68 -14.66 0.39 12.76
C LEU A 68 -13.74 1.09 11.76
N LEU A 69 -12.47 0.70 11.71
CA LEU A 69 -11.50 1.28 10.79
C LEU A 69 -11.80 0.92 9.34
N GLU A 70 -12.14 -0.33 9.04
CA GLU A 70 -12.55 -0.75 7.70
C GLU A 70 -13.78 0.04 7.22
N ASN A 71 -14.79 0.19 8.08
CA ASN A 71 -15.99 0.98 7.77
C ASN A 71 -15.66 2.46 7.52
N ALA A 72 -14.73 3.03 8.31
CA ALA A 72 -14.27 4.40 8.08
C ALA A 72 -13.58 4.56 6.72
N ILE A 73 -12.71 3.62 6.33
CA ILE A 73 -12.03 3.64 5.03
C ILE A 73 -13.04 3.50 3.89
N ARG A 74 -13.98 2.55 3.99
CA ARG A 74 -15.06 2.38 3.00
C ARG A 74 -15.90 3.65 2.85
N GLY A 75 -16.26 4.29 3.96
CA GLY A 75 -17.00 5.55 3.96
C GLY A 75 -16.23 6.70 3.30
N MET A 76 -14.93 6.83 3.56
CA MET A 76 -14.08 7.84 2.93
C MET A 76 -13.99 7.65 1.40
N LEU A 77 -13.83 6.41 0.93
CA LEU A 77 -13.74 6.12 -0.51
C LEU A 77 -15.08 6.30 -1.22
N ALA A 78 -16.19 5.89 -0.59
CA ALA A 78 -17.52 6.08 -1.13
C ALA A 78 -17.86 7.58 -1.33
N GLY A 79 -17.31 8.46 -0.50
CA GLY A 79 -17.46 9.91 -0.63
C GLY A 79 -16.55 10.55 -1.67
N LEU A 80 -15.48 9.87 -2.10
CA LEU A 80 -14.49 10.41 -3.03
C LEU A 80 -14.90 10.21 -4.49
N ASP A 81 -15.28 8.98 -4.86
CA ASP A 81 -15.62 8.61 -6.24
C ASP A 81 -16.45 7.31 -6.28
N PRO A 82 -17.50 7.20 -7.12
CA PRO A 82 -18.33 5.99 -7.24
C PRO A 82 -17.60 4.71 -7.67
N HIS A 83 -16.39 4.81 -8.22
CA HIS A 83 -15.60 3.65 -8.65
C HIS A 83 -14.49 3.27 -7.66
N SER A 84 -14.32 4.04 -6.59
CA SER A 84 -13.33 3.77 -5.55
C SER A 84 -13.95 2.90 -4.45
N SER A 85 -13.35 1.74 -4.20
CA SER A 85 -13.76 0.84 -3.12
C SER A 85 -12.55 0.26 -2.39
N TYR A 86 -12.73 -0.03 -1.11
CA TYR A 86 -11.74 -0.74 -0.29
C TYR A 86 -12.05 -2.23 -0.33
N LEU A 87 -11.03 -3.04 -0.58
CA LEU A 87 -11.13 -4.50 -0.55
C LEU A 87 -10.38 -5.01 0.69
N ALA A 88 -11.11 -5.67 1.58
CA ALA A 88 -10.49 -6.46 2.64
C ALA A 88 -9.75 -7.65 2.03
N ALA A 89 -8.83 -8.26 2.78
CA ALA A 89 -8.02 -9.38 2.29
C ALA A 89 -8.87 -10.52 1.70
N THR A 90 -9.95 -10.89 2.40
CA THR A 90 -10.89 -11.92 1.96
C THR A 90 -11.65 -11.54 0.69
N GLU A 91 -12.04 -10.27 0.53
CA GLU A 91 -12.70 -9.79 -0.69
C GLU A 91 -11.74 -9.75 -1.88
N TYR A 92 -10.47 -9.40 -1.63
CA TYR A 92 -9.43 -9.43 -2.64
C TYR A 92 -9.14 -10.87 -3.12
N ASP A 93 -9.09 -11.83 -2.20
CA ASP A 93 -8.92 -13.24 -2.54
C ASP A 93 -10.09 -13.76 -3.38
N ASN A 94 -11.33 -13.47 -2.98
CA ASN A 94 -12.53 -13.81 -3.79
C ASN A 94 -12.52 -13.15 -5.18
N LEU A 95 -12.06 -11.91 -5.28
CA LEU A 95 -11.92 -11.21 -6.56
C LEU A 95 -10.88 -11.88 -7.44
N GLN A 96 -9.75 -12.31 -6.85
CA GLN A 96 -8.73 -13.06 -7.56
C GLN A 96 -9.27 -14.40 -8.05
N GLU A 97 -9.93 -15.20 -7.20
CA GLU A 97 -10.56 -16.47 -7.60
C GLU A 97 -11.54 -16.29 -8.76
N THR A 98 -12.38 -15.25 -8.69
CA THR A 98 -13.34 -14.92 -9.77
C THR A 98 -12.64 -14.51 -11.07
N THR A 99 -11.51 -13.81 -10.97
CA THR A 99 -10.78 -13.29 -12.14
C THR A 99 -9.92 -14.36 -12.81
N THR A 100 -9.28 -15.21 -12.01
CA THR A 100 -8.44 -16.31 -12.50
C THR A 100 -9.27 -17.50 -12.93
N GLY A 101 -10.50 -17.63 -12.42
CA GLY A 101 -11.35 -18.81 -12.62
C GLY A 101 -10.85 -20.04 -11.84
N GLU A 102 -9.84 -19.86 -10.99
CA GLU A 102 -9.28 -20.89 -10.13
C GLU A 102 -10.09 -20.91 -8.83
N PHE A 103 -11.31 -21.42 -8.90
CA PHE A 103 -12.10 -21.68 -7.70
C PHE A 103 -11.45 -22.85 -6.96
N GLY A 104 -10.93 -22.62 -5.75
CA GLY A 104 -10.35 -23.63 -4.88
C GLY A 104 -11.39 -24.64 -4.39
N GLY A 105 -11.90 -25.48 -5.29
CA GLY A 105 -12.98 -26.44 -5.06
C GLY A 105 -12.79 -27.70 -5.89
N LEU A 106 -13.62 -28.71 -5.61
CA LEU A 106 -13.55 -30.04 -6.23
C LEU A 106 -13.82 -30.07 -7.75
N GLY A 107 -14.13 -28.93 -8.37
CA GLY A 107 -14.54 -28.84 -9.77
C GLY A 107 -15.98 -29.28 -10.05
N ILE A 108 -16.83 -29.30 -9.01
CA ILE A 108 -18.21 -29.80 -9.11
C ILE A 108 -19.15 -28.70 -9.67
N GLU A 109 -19.60 -28.85 -10.91
CA GLU A 109 -20.63 -28.01 -11.54
C GLU A 109 -22.02 -28.59 -11.29
N VAL A 110 -22.91 -27.82 -10.64
CA VAL A 110 -24.29 -28.21 -10.35
C VAL A 110 -25.28 -27.50 -11.27
N GLY A 111 -25.95 -28.26 -12.13
CA GLY A 111 -27.05 -27.82 -12.97
C GLY A 111 -28.41 -28.20 -12.39
N GLN A 112 -29.44 -27.39 -12.65
CA GLN A 112 -30.82 -27.70 -12.28
C GLN A 112 -31.58 -28.19 -13.52
N GLU A 113 -32.02 -29.45 -13.50
CA GLU A 113 -32.84 -30.03 -14.56
C GLU A 113 -34.06 -30.71 -13.94
N ASN A 114 -35.26 -30.33 -14.40
CA ASN A 114 -36.54 -30.90 -13.93
C ASN A 114 -36.72 -30.89 -12.40
N SER A 115 -36.35 -29.78 -11.74
CA SER A 115 -36.46 -29.58 -10.28
C SER A 115 -35.58 -30.48 -9.42
N TYR A 116 -34.63 -31.22 -10.02
CA TYR A 116 -33.58 -31.94 -9.31
C TYR A 116 -32.23 -31.25 -9.51
N ILE A 117 -31.40 -31.25 -8.46
CA ILE A 117 -30.01 -30.80 -8.56
C ILE A 117 -29.18 -31.95 -9.13
N ARG A 118 -28.49 -31.71 -10.24
CA ARG A 118 -27.63 -32.69 -10.92
C ARG A 118 -26.20 -32.18 -10.98
N VAL A 119 -25.25 -33.01 -10.57
CA VAL A 119 -23.81 -32.76 -10.74
C VAL A 119 -23.42 -33.15 -12.17
N ILE A 120 -22.78 -32.24 -12.91
CA ILE A 120 -22.42 -32.42 -14.32
C ILE A 120 -21.00 -32.97 -14.45
N SER A 121 -20.05 -32.40 -13.71
CA SER A 121 -18.69 -32.88 -13.50
C SER A 121 -18.20 -32.38 -12.16
#